data_AF-A0A3D4BD59-F1
#
_entry.id   AF-A0A3D4BD59-F1
#
_cell.length_a   1.000
_cell.length_b   1.000
_cell.length_c   1.000
_cell.angle_alpha   90.00
_cell.angle_beta   90.00
_cell.angle_gamma   90.00
#
_symmetry.space_group_name_H-M   'P 1'
#
loop_
_entity.id
_entity.type
_entity.pdbx_description
1 polymer ?
#
loop_
_entity_poly.entity_id
_entity_poly.type
_entity_poly.pdbx_seq_one_letter_code
_entity_poly.pdbx_strand_id
1 'polypeptide(L)'
;DATFSYPVEKQTITSEYGTRRVFNGQLRSYHGGLDLRAYEGTPIYAAQSGTVKLSQNLFYSGNHVLIEHGMGIHSSYSHMSKLYVKHGDWVEKGRRLGLSGATG
;
A
#
# COMPACT_ATOMS: atom_id res chain seq x y z
N ASP A 1 20.36 6.27 3.20
CA ASP A 1 20.14 4.81 3.30
C ASP A 1 19.14 4.41 2.22
N ALA A 2 19.49 3.44 1.36
CA ALA A 2 18.66 2.98 0.24
C ALA A 2 17.65 1.88 0.63
N THR A 3 17.73 1.38 1.86
CA THR A 3 16.91 0.26 2.34
C THR A 3 15.45 0.68 2.48
N PHE A 4 14.52 -0.12 1.97
CA PHE A 4 13.08 0.07 2.20
C PHE A 4 12.69 -0.45 3.59
N SER A 5 11.76 0.22 4.25
CA SER A 5 11.18 -0.22 5.52
C SER A 5 9.78 -0.80 5.35
N TYR A 6 9.35 -1.63 6.30
CA TYR A 6 7.94 -2.01 6.38
C TYR A 6 7.04 -0.78 6.59
N PRO A 7 5.85 -0.76 5.97
CA PRO A 7 4.96 0.38 6.03
C PRO A 7 4.05 0.39 7.28
N VAL A 8 4.09 -0.68 8.07
CA VAL A 8 3.39 -0.82 9.36
C VAL A 8 4.36 -1.39 10.38
N GLU A 9 4.15 -1.08 11.65
CA GLU A 9 5.03 -1.48 12.75
C GLU A 9 5.00 -3.01 12.97
N LYS A 10 3.81 -3.61 12.99
CA LYS A 10 3.63 -5.05 13.15
C LYS A 10 3.66 -5.76 11.80
N GLN A 11 4.65 -6.62 11.60
CA GLN A 11 4.95 -7.29 10.33
C GLN A 11 4.38 -8.71 10.30
N THR A 12 3.06 -8.83 10.44
CA THR A 12 2.39 -10.14 10.32
C THR A 12 1.77 -10.25 8.95
N ILE A 13 2.33 -11.12 8.11
CA ILE A 13 1.81 -11.39 6.77
C ILE A 13 0.57 -12.27 6.88
N THR A 14 -0.52 -11.86 6.22
CA THR A 14 -1.77 -12.64 6.14
C THR A 14 -2.01 -13.23 4.76
N SER A 15 -1.42 -12.65 3.71
CA SER A 15 -1.42 -13.21 2.36
C SER A 15 -0.16 -12.81 1.61
N GLU A 16 0.56 -13.80 1.10
CA GLU A 16 1.79 -13.62 0.34
C GLU A 16 1.52 -13.14 -1.09
N TYR A 17 2.53 -12.51 -1.69
CA TYR A 17 2.58 -12.24 -3.12
C TYR A 17 2.48 -13.54 -3.93
N GLY A 18 1.78 -13.49 -5.07
CA GLY A 18 1.61 -14.64 -5.95
C GLY A 18 0.59 -15.68 -5.45
N THR A 19 -0.12 -15.42 -4.34
CA THR A 19 -1.21 -16.30 -3.89
C THR A 19 -2.29 -16.43 -4.96
N ARG A 20 -2.70 -17.67 -5.28
CA ARG A 20 -3.75 -17.97 -6.27
C ARG A 20 -5.13 -17.54 -5.75
N ARG A 21 -5.84 -16.73 -6.52
CA ARG A 21 -7.24 -16.34 -6.24
C ARG A 21 -8.19 -17.14 -7.13
N VAL A 22 -8.85 -18.13 -6.52
CA VAL A 22 -9.84 -18.99 -7.17
C VAL A 22 -11.23 -18.55 -6.73
N PHE A 23 -12.10 -18.25 -7.69
CA PHE A 23 -13.50 -17.93 -7.44
C PHE A 23 -14.38 -18.89 -8.23
N ASN A 24 -15.34 -19.52 -7.56
CA ASN A 24 -16.26 -20.50 -8.14
C ASN A 24 -15.54 -21.65 -8.88
N GLY A 25 -14.44 -22.14 -8.30
CA GLY A 25 -13.63 -23.25 -8.85
C GLY A 25 -12.69 -22.86 -10.00
N GLN A 26 -12.70 -21.60 -10.45
CA GLN A 26 -11.84 -21.13 -11.54
C GLN A 26 -10.77 -20.17 -11.03
N LEU A 27 -9.52 -20.36 -11.49
CA LEU A 27 -8.45 -19.40 -11.24
C LEU A 27 -8.79 -18.09 -11.95
N ARG A 28 -8.91 -17.01 -11.20
CA ARG A 28 -9.23 -15.68 -11.74
C ARG A 28 -8.03 -14.76 -11.77
N SER A 29 -7.18 -14.82 -10.75
CA SER A 29 -6.02 -13.94 -10.64
C SER A 29 -4.99 -14.46 -9.65
N TYR A 30 -3.88 -13.74 -9.55
CA TYR A 30 -2.87 -13.89 -8.51
C TYR A 30 -2.83 -12.63 -7.66
N HIS A 31 -2.38 -12.76 -6.41
CA HIS A 31 -2.18 -11.62 -5.54
C HIS A 31 -0.95 -10.81 -5.98
N GLY A 32 -1.19 -9.60 -6.50
CA GLY A 32 -0.14 -8.70 -7.00
C GLY A 32 0.59 -7.89 -5.91
N GLY A 33 0.36 -8.19 -4.63
CA GLY A 33 0.93 -7.49 -3.49
C GLY A 33 1.15 -8.40 -2.29
N LEU A 34 1.39 -7.80 -1.13
CA LEU A 34 1.56 -8.48 0.16
C LEU A 34 0.56 -7.89 1.15
N ASP A 35 -0.22 -8.75 1.81
CA ASP A 35 -1.17 -8.29 2.83
C ASP A 35 -0.55 -8.38 4.22
N LEU A 36 -0.52 -7.24 4.91
CA LEU A 36 -0.04 -7.12 6.28
C LEU A 36 -1.23 -6.93 7.22
N ARG A 37 -1.27 -7.70 8.33
CA ARG A 37 -2.31 -7.59 9.35
C ARG A 37 -2.31 -6.18 9.95
N ALA A 38 -3.43 -5.49 9.82
CA ALA A 38 -3.68 -4.22 10.48
C ALA A 38 -5.13 -4.19 11.02
N TYR A 39 -5.34 -3.57 12.18
CA TYR A 39 -6.67 -3.12 12.57
C TYR A 39 -7.00 -1.83 11.82
N GLU A 40 -8.27 -1.54 11.55
CA GLU A 40 -8.66 -0.25 10.96
C GLU A 40 -8.12 0.91 11.82
N GLY A 41 -7.61 1.95 11.17
CA GLY A 41 -6.98 3.08 11.85
C GLY A 41 -5.50 2.89 12.19
N THR A 42 -4.87 1.75 11.87
CA THR A 42 -3.42 1.55 12.05
C THR A 42 -2.66 2.52 11.13
N PRO A 43 -1.66 3.27 11.64
CA PRO A 43 -0.87 4.17 10.80
C PRO A 43 -0.07 3.43 9.71
N ILE A 44 -0.09 3.97 8.50
CA ILE A 44 0.69 3.50 7.35
C ILE A 44 1.75 4.53 7.01
N TYR A 45 2.99 4.07 6.79
CA TYR A 45 4.17 4.89 6.55
C TYR A 45 4.81 4.60 5.19
N ALA A 46 5.46 5.61 4.61
CA ALA A 46 6.24 5.47 3.39
C ALA A 46 7.40 4.50 3.60
N ALA A 47 7.45 3.44 2.79
CA ALA A 47 8.54 2.46 2.83
C ALA A 47 9.89 3.06 2.44
N GLN A 48 9.89 4.11 1.61
CA GLN A 48 11.07 4.87 1.20
C GLN A 48 10.65 6.29 0.77
N SER A 49 11.60 7.23 0.76
CA SER A 49 11.39 8.58 0.24
C SER A 49 11.02 8.57 -1.25
N GLY A 50 10.20 9.52 -1.69
CA GLY A 50 9.78 9.61 -3.08
C GLY A 50 8.68 10.63 -3.32
N THR A 51 8.15 10.64 -4.53
CA THR A 51 7.05 11.53 -4.93
C THR A 51 5.75 10.75 -5.00
N VAL A 52 4.69 11.25 -4.36
CA VAL A 52 3.35 10.69 -4.47
C VAL A 52 2.82 10.93 -5.89
N LYS A 53 2.64 9.85 -6.65
CA LYS A 53 2.10 9.88 -8.02
C LYS A 53 0.60 9.62 -8.09
N LEU A 54 -0.02 9.14 -7.01
CA LEU A 54 -1.46 8.95 -6.91
C LEU A 54 -1.87 8.97 -5.44
N SER A 55 -2.95 9.67 -5.11
CA SER A 55 -3.60 9.61 -3.81
C SER A 55 -5.11 9.87 -3.99
N GLN A 56 -5.89 8.80 -4.14
CA GLN A 56 -7.32 8.89 -4.46
C GLN A 56 -8.05 7.57 -4.15
N ASN A 57 -9.39 7.61 -4.17
CA ASN A 57 -10.23 6.43 -4.07
C ASN A 57 -10.38 5.76 -5.45
N LEU A 58 -10.04 4.47 -5.54
CA LEU A 58 -10.09 3.64 -6.75
C LEU A 58 -11.09 2.50 -6.57
N PHE A 59 -11.66 2.03 -7.68
CA PHE A 59 -12.74 1.03 -7.65
C PHE A 59 -12.37 -0.28 -6.94
N TYR A 60 -11.16 -0.81 -7.17
CA TYR A 60 -10.73 -2.09 -6.58
C TYR A 60 -9.81 -1.96 -5.36
N SER A 61 -8.96 -0.93 -5.32
CA SER A 61 -7.99 -0.76 -4.24
C SER A 61 -8.46 0.21 -3.16
N GLY A 62 -9.68 0.75 -3.28
CA GLY A 62 -10.21 1.75 -2.36
C GLY A 62 -9.34 3.00 -2.31
N ASN A 63 -9.23 3.62 -1.13
CA ASN A 63 -8.27 4.71 -0.95
C ASN A 63 -6.85 4.17 -1.11
N HIS A 64 -6.14 4.73 -2.08
CA HIS A 64 -4.88 4.21 -2.58
C HIS A 64 -3.83 5.32 -2.66
N VAL A 65 -2.59 4.97 -2.31
CA VAL A 65 -1.41 5.82 -2.50
C VAL A 65 -0.38 5.08 -3.36
N LEU A 66 0.19 5.78 -4.35
CA LEU A 66 1.33 5.30 -5.13
C LEU A 66 2.49 6.29 -4.96
N ILE A 67 3.67 5.80 -4.61
CA ILE A 67 4.91 6.59 -4.50
C ILE A 67 5.91 6.08 -5.52
N GLU A 68 6.53 7.00 -6.24
CA GLU A 68 7.65 6.75 -7.15
C GLU A 68 8.97 7.15 -6.48
N HIS A 69 9.97 6.28 -6.58
CA HIS A 69 11.23 6.37 -5.84
C HIS A 69 12.45 6.61 -6.73
N GLY A 70 12.26 6.83 -8.04
CA GLY A 70 13.30 6.82 -9.06
C GLY A 70 13.38 5.49 -9.79
N MET A 71 14.00 5.50 -10.98
CA MET A 71 14.40 4.31 -11.74
C MET A 71 13.26 3.33 -12.06
N GLY A 72 12.02 3.81 -12.13
CA GLY A 72 10.83 2.98 -12.37
C GLY A 72 10.35 2.19 -11.16
N ILE A 73 10.94 2.39 -9.98
CA ILE A 73 10.57 1.71 -8.74
C ILE A 73 9.41 2.45 -8.08
N HIS A 74 8.36 1.71 -7.75
CA HIS A 74 7.16 2.23 -7.11
C HIS A 74 6.77 1.40 -5.89
N SER A 75 6.23 2.05 -4.86
CA SER A 75 5.49 1.40 -3.77
C SER A 75 4.04 1.83 -3.79
N SER A 76 3.13 0.91 -3.45
CA SER A 76 1.69 1.15 -3.50
C SER A 76 1.02 0.67 -2.22
N TYR A 77 0.03 1.42 -1.74
CA TYR A 77 -0.64 1.21 -0.45
C TYR A 77 -2.15 1.27 -0.69
N SER A 78 -2.87 0.19 -0.42
CA SER A 78 -4.29 0.02 -0.76
C SER A 78 -5.18 -0.13 0.47
N HIS A 79 -6.48 -0.06 0.23
CA HIS A 79 -7.55 -0.34 1.20
C HIS A 79 -7.49 0.59 2.42
N MET A 80 -7.00 1.82 2.26
CA MET A 80 -6.80 2.74 3.38
C MET A 80 -8.14 3.35 3.86
N SER A 81 -8.30 3.64 5.15
CA SER A 81 -9.49 4.38 5.64
C SER A 81 -9.35 5.89 5.45
N LYS A 82 -8.10 6.40 5.45
CA LYS A 82 -7.81 7.83 5.36
C LYS A 82 -6.47 8.09 4.68
N LEU A 83 -6.42 9.16 3.88
CA LEU A 83 -5.23 9.64 3.17
C LEU A 83 -4.77 10.98 3.76
N TYR A 84 -3.47 11.12 4.05
CA TYR A 84 -2.85 12.33 4.60
C TYR A 84 -1.90 13.03 3.62
N VAL A 85 -1.69 12.45 2.45
CA VAL A 85 -0.83 12.97 1.39
C VAL A 85 -1.67 13.18 0.13
N LYS A 86 -1.15 13.98 -0.80
CA LYS A 86 -1.80 14.29 -2.08
C LYS A 86 -0.85 14.02 -3.24
N HIS A 87 -1.41 13.93 -4.44
CA HIS A 87 -0.61 13.86 -5.66
C HIS A 87 0.40 15.03 -5.73
N GLY A 88 1.66 14.71 -6.02
CA GLY A 88 2.75 15.68 -6.15
C GLY A 88 3.54 15.91 -4.87
N ASP A 89 3.05 15.46 -3.72
CA ASP A 89 3.79 15.60 -2.46
C ASP A 89 5.10 14.82 -2.50
N TRP A 90 6.18 15.46 -2.07
CA TRP A 90 7.40 14.75 -1.67
C TRP A 90 7.23 14.20 -0.26
N VAL A 91 7.60 12.94 -0.06
CA VAL A 91 7.58 12.29 1.25
C VAL A 91 8.93 11.68 1.56
N GLU A 92 9.31 11.71 2.83
CA GLU A 92 10.48 11.02 3.34
C GLU A 92 10.14 9.59 3.78
N LYS A 93 11.10 8.68 3.79
CA LYS A 93 10.98 7.36 4.41
C LYS A 93 10.44 7.49 5.83
N GLY A 94 9.44 6.68 6.18
CA GLY A 94 8.78 6.75 7.49
C GLY A 94 7.76 7.88 7.63
N ARG A 95 7.54 8.70 6.61
CA ARG A 95 6.44 9.68 6.62
C ARG A 95 5.11 8.96 6.67
N ARG A 96 4.22 9.36 7.59
CA ARG A 96 2.85 8.84 7.66
C ARG A 96 2.06 9.25 6.41
N LEU A 97 1.53 8.26 5.71
CA LEU A 97 0.74 8.42 4.48
C LEU A 97 -0.76 8.44 4.75
N GLY A 98 -1.21 7.77 5.81
CA GLY A 98 -2.62 7.58 6.10
C GLY A 98 -2.86 6.52 7.15
N LEU A 99 -4.07 5.96 7.15
CA LEU A 99 -4.51 4.91 8.07
C LEU A 99 -5.05 3.71 7.30
N SER A 100 -4.82 2.49 7.79
CA SER A 100 -5.39 1.26 7.25
C SER A 100 -6.93 1.24 7.34
N GLY A 101 -7.57 0.48 6.47
CA GLY A 101 -9.02 0.31 6.43
C GLY A 101 -9.44 -0.92 5.62
N ALA A 102 -10.63 -0.86 5.04
CA ALA A 102 -11.22 -1.91 4.20
C ALA A 102 -12.12 -1.30 3.11
N THR A 103 -11.60 -0.33 2.35
CA THR A 103 -12.41 0.55 1.47
C THR A 103 -12.54 0.10 0.01
N GLY A 104 -12.10 -1.11 -0.34
CA GLY A 104 -12.10 -1.66 -1.69
C GLY A 104 -11.77 -3.13 -1.68
#